data_AF-A0A7C1ZNF4-F1
#
_entry.id   AF-A0A7C1ZNF4-F1
#
_cell.length_a   1.000
_cell.length_b   1.000
_cell.length_c   1.000
_cell.angle_alpha   90.00
_cell.angle_beta   90.00
_cell.angle_gamma   90.00
#
_symmetry.space_group_name_H-M   'P 1'
#
loop_
_entity.id
_entity.type
_entity.pdbx_description
1 polymer ?
#
loop_
_entity_poly.entity_id
_entity_poly.type
_entity_poly.pdbx_seq_one_letter_code
_entity_poly.pdbx_strand_id
1 'polypeptide(L)'
;MDIIKKRKTDLDYYHSHKEKIAARRKRRYEQNKEAYKEKNKQNYIKNRVKILAYKKKHRDKYRDRYNLRAKEKRAKQSEPPSCYLMRCYGITKKQYDAMLEQQNGLCAICRKKEINRRLAVDHNHATKQIRGLLCSLCNTALGKFDDSVNMLTRAINYLKKYDKN
;
A
#
# COMPACT_ATOMS: atom_id res chain seq x y z
N MET A 1 36.93 11.39 -37.25
CA MET A 1 37.57 10.41 -36.33
C MET A 1 37.64 10.88 -34.87
N ASP A 2 37.44 12.18 -34.57
CA ASP A 2 37.74 12.74 -33.23
C ASP A 2 36.60 12.77 -32.21
N ILE A 3 35.33 12.83 -32.64
CA ILE A 3 34.18 12.87 -31.72
C ILE A 3 33.97 11.51 -31.01
N ILE A 4 34.21 10.41 -31.73
CA ILE A 4 34.04 9.05 -31.20
C ILE A 4 35.15 8.71 -30.20
N LYS A 5 36.40 9.13 -30.48
CA LYS A 5 37.53 8.98 -29.54
C LYS A 5 37.31 9.77 -28.25
N LYS A 6 36.86 11.03 -28.33
CA LYS A 6 36.55 11.87 -27.17
C LYS A 6 35.43 11.29 -26.28
N ARG A 7 34.36 10.76 -26.90
CA ARG A 7 33.27 10.09 -26.16
C ARG A 7 33.70 8.80 -25.47
N LYS A 8 34.62 8.05 -26.08
CA LYS A 8 35.18 6.82 -25.50
C LYS A 8 36.06 7.14 -24.28
N THR A 9 36.91 8.17 -24.39
CA THR A 9 37.74 8.64 -23.26
C THR A 9 36.91 9.18 -22.08
N ASP A 10 35.79 9.84 -22.35
CA ASP A 10 34.87 10.32 -21.31
C ASP A 10 34.17 9.16 -20.57
N LEU A 11 33.85 8.08 -21.30
CA LEU A 11 33.23 6.88 -20.75
C LEU A 11 34.23 6.08 -19.90
N ASP A 12 35.46 5.88 -20.40
CA ASP A 12 36.54 5.21 -19.69
C ASP A 12 36.94 5.97 -18.41
N TYR A 13 36.95 7.30 -18.47
CA TYR A 13 37.11 8.15 -17.30
C TYR A 13 35.96 7.98 -16.29
N TYR A 14 34.72 7.99 -16.77
CA TYR A 14 33.54 7.78 -15.92
C TYR A 14 33.57 6.42 -15.22
N HIS A 15 33.92 5.34 -15.92
CA HIS A 15 34.00 4.01 -15.33
C HIS A 15 35.14 3.88 -14.32
N SER A 16 36.34 4.38 -14.66
CA SER A 16 37.51 4.36 -13.75
C SER A 16 37.35 5.23 -12.51
N HIS A 17 36.45 6.22 -12.53
CA HIS A 17 36.23 7.16 -11.42
C HIS A 17 34.81 7.12 -10.84
N LYS A 18 33.97 6.16 -11.25
CA LYS A 18 32.53 6.10 -10.92
C LYS A 18 32.28 6.19 -9.42
N GLU A 19 33.06 5.46 -8.62
CA GLU A 19 32.93 5.42 -7.16
C GLU A 19 33.31 6.75 -6.52
N LYS A 20 34.43 7.35 -6.93
CA LYS A 20 34.88 8.68 -6.46
C LYS A 20 33.86 9.77 -6.84
N ILE A 21 33.32 9.70 -8.06
CA ILE A 21 32.28 10.61 -8.55
C ILE A 21 30.99 10.44 -7.73
N ALA A 22 30.58 9.20 -7.45
CA ALA A 22 29.41 8.89 -6.63
C ALA A 22 29.59 9.37 -5.18
N ALA A 23 30.75 9.13 -4.56
CA ALA A 23 31.07 9.58 -3.21
C ALA A 23 31.05 11.12 -3.11
N ARG A 24 31.62 11.82 -4.10
CA ARG A 24 31.57 13.29 -4.21
C ARG A 24 30.14 13.80 -4.35
N ARG A 25 29.32 13.18 -5.21
CA ARG A 25 27.90 13.53 -5.39
C ARG A 25 27.11 13.32 -4.09
N LYS A 26 27.34 12.20 -3.39
CA LYS A 26 26.71 11.88 -2.10
C LYS A 26 27.09 12.91 -1.04
N ARG A 27 28.38 13.24 -0.90
CA ARG A 27 28.86 14.27 0.05
C ARG A 27 28.23 15.63 -0.22
N ARG A 28 28.23 16.06 -1.49
CA ARG A 28 27.58 17.31 -1.91
C ARG A 28 26.07 17.30 -1.61
N TYR A 29 25.39 16.18 -1.86
CA TYR A 29 23.98 16.04 -1.56
C TYR A 29 23.71 16.18 -0.06
N GLU A 30 24.48 15.51 0.80
CA GLU A 30 24.28 15.56 2.24
C GLU A 30 24.52 16.97 2.80
N GLN A 31 25.61 17.62 2.36
CA GLN A 31 25.93 19.01 2.75
C GLN A 31 24.85 20.03 2.34
N ASN A 32 24.10 19.76 1.26
CA ASN A 32 23.12 20.69 0.71
C ASN A 32 21.67 20.20 0.85
N LYS A 33 21.45 19.12 1.61
CA LYS A 33 20.16 18.42 1.69
C LYS A 33 19.02 19.34 2.11
N GLU A 34 19.24 20.15 3.15
CA GLU A 34 18.23 21.09 3.65
C GLU A 34 17.98 22.23 2.67
N ALA A 35 19.02 22.78 2.04
CA ALA A 35 18.87 23.77 0.99
C ALA A 35 18.09 23.23 -0.22
N TYR A 36 18.31 21.96 -0.60
CA TYR A 36 17.52 21.30 -1.65
C TYR A 36 16.07 21.08 -1.26
N LYS A 37 15.80 20.66 -0.01
CA LYS A 37 14.42 20.52 0.49
C LYS A 37 13.69 21.86 0.45
N GLU A 38 14.31 22.92 0.97
CA GLU A 38 13.69 24.25 1.01
C GLU A 38 13.46 24.79 -0.40
N LYS A 39 14.46 24.69 -1.28
CA LYS A 39 14.30 25.06 -2.69
C LYS A 39 13.16 24.29 -3.38
N ASN A 40 13.05 22.99 -3.12
CA ASN A 40 11.98 22.15 -3.68
C ASN A 40 10.61 22.53 -3.13
N LYS A 41 10.52 22.85 -1.83
CA LYS A 41 9.29 23.35 -1.19
C LYS A 41 8.86 24.68 -1.80
N GLN A 42 9.77 25.64 -1.92
CA GLN A 42 9.49 26.93 -2.56
C GLN A 42 9.05 26.77 -4.03
N ASN A 43 9.74 25.90 -4.77
CA ASN A 43 9.38 25.59 -6.15
C ASN A 43 7.98 24.94 -6.25
N TYR A 44 7.62 24.07 -5.30
CA TYR A 44 6.28 23.48 -5.23
C TYR A 44 5.22 24.54 -4.93
N ILE A 45 5.46 25.43 -3.94
CA ILE A 45 4.53 26.51 -3.58
C ILE A 45 4.29 27.40 -4.79
N LYS A 46 5.37 27.87 -5.43
CA LYS A 46 5.32 28.72 -6.63
C LYS A 46 4.53 28.08 -7.77
N ASN A 47 4.65 26.77 -7.96
CA ASN A 47 4.00 26.05 -9.05
C ASN A 47 2.72 25.30 -8.65
N ARG A 48 2.25 25.45 -7.40
CA ARG A 48 1.18 24.60 -6.82
C ARG A 48 -0.07 24.62 -7.69
N VAL A 49 -0.53 25.82 -8.07
CA VAL A 49 -1.74 25.99 -8.87
C VAL A 49 -1.59 25.29 -10.24
N LYS A 50 -0.47 25.50 -10.93
CA LYS A 50 -0.17 24.87 -12.21
C LYS A 50 -0.10 23.34 -12.10
N ILE A 51 0.53 22.81 -11.05
CA ILE A 51 0.64 21.37 -10.79
C ILE A 51 -0.75 20.77 -10.54
N LEU A 52 -1.58 21.42 -9.73
CA LEU A 52 -2.93 20.95 -9.42
C LEU A 52 -3.84 20.99 -10.66
N ALA A 53 -3.78 22.08 -11.44
CA ALA A 53 -4.52 22.21 -12.69
C ALA A 53 -4.14 21.13 -13.71
N TYR A 54 -2.83 20.88 -13.89
CA TYR A 54 -2.33 19.78 -14.73
C TYR A 54 -2.84 18.42 -14.24
N LYS A 55 -2.73 18.14 -12.93
CA LYS A 55 -3.20 16.88 -12.33
C LYS A 55 -4.70 16.69 -12.52
N LYS A 56 -5.51 17.74 -12.41
CA LYS A 56 -6.95 17.70 -12.67
C LYS A 56 -7.22 17.35 -14.13
N LYS A 57 -6.66 18.11 -15.08
CA LYS A 57 -6.81 17.86 -16.52
C LYS A 57 -6.36 16.45 -16.92
N HIS A 58 -5.26 15.97 -16.35
CA HIS A 58 -4.76 14.62 -16.58
C HIS A 58 -5.70 13.56 -15.99
N ARG A 59 -6.21 13.76 -14.77
CA ARG A 59 -7.19 12.86 -14.17
C ARG A 59 -8.44 12.75 -15.03
N ASP A 60 -8.96 13.89 -15.49
CA ASP A 60 -10.19 13.95 -16.29
C ASP A 60 -9.99 13.29 -17.66
N LYS A 61 -8.89 13.63 -18.36
CA LYS A 61 -8.55 13.06 -19.68
C LYS A 61 -8.41 11.54 -19.66
N TYR A 62 -7.87 10.97 -18.58
CA TYR A 62 -7.58 9.54 -18.49
C TYR A 62 -8.47 8.80 -17.49
N ARG A 63 -9.56 9.44 -17.03
CA ARG A 63 -10.46 8.91 -15.98
C ARG A 63 -10.93 7.50 -16.32
N ASP A 64 -11.50 7.33 -17.50
CA ASP A 64 -12.14 6.08 -17.89
C ASP A 64 -11.11 4.97 -18.12
N ARG A 65 -9.95 5.32 -18.70
CA ARG A 65 -8.80 4.40 -18.82
C ARG A 65 -8.31 3.92 -17.44
N TYR A 66 -8.20 4.82 -16.47
CA TYR A 66 -7.81 4.46 -15.11
C TYR A 66 -8.87 3.59 -14.42
N ASN A 67 -10.15 3.92 -14.60
CA ASN A 67 -11.26 3.12 -14.07
C ASN A 67 -11.29 1.72 -14.67
N LEU A 68 -11.10 1.60 -15.99
CA LEU A 68 -11.01 0.32 -16.70
C LEU A 68 -9.85 -0.51 -16.17
N ARG A 69 -8.64 0.06 -16.10
CA ARG A 69 -7.46 -0.61 -15.56
C ARG A 69 -7.63 -1.03 -14.11
N ALA A 70 -8.30 -0.21 -13.30
CA ALA A 70 -8.62 -0.55 -11.91
C ALA A 70 -9.62 -1.72 -11.83
N LYS A 71 -10.64 -1.74 -12.71
CA LYS A 71 -11.60 -2.85 -12.84
C LYS A 71 -10.90 -4.15 -13.24
N GLU A 72 -10.06 -4.11 -14.27
CA GLU A 72 -9.24 -5.25 -14.71
C GLU A 72 -8.32 -5.76 -13.61
N LYS A 73 -7.65 -4.86 -12.88
CA LYS A 73 -6.79 -5.22 -11.76
C LYS A 73 -7.59 -5.89 -10.64
N ARG A 74 -8.77 -5.39 -10.29
CA ARG A 74 -9.67 -6.01 -9.30
C ARG A 74 -10.13 -7.40 -9.75
N ALA A 75 -10.48 -7.54 -11.03
CA ALA A 75 -10.86 -8.83 -11.62
C ALA A 75 -9.71 -9.85 -11.57
N LYS A 76 -8.47 -9.42 -11.83
CA LYS A 76 -7.27 -10.27 -11.71
C LYS A 76 -6.85 -10.59 -10.27
N GLN A 77 -7.27 -9.79 -9.29
CA GLN A 77 -6.92 -9.94 -7.87
C GLN A 77 -7.90 -10.81 -7.07
N SER A 78 -8.90 -11.42 -7.72
CA SER A 78 -9.80 -12.40 -7.08
C SER A 78 -9.03 -13.56 -6.47
N GLU A 79 -7.87 -13.93 -7.06
CA GLU A 79 -6.89 -14.79 -6.44
C GLU A 79 -5.68 -13.97 -5.96
N PRO A 80 -5.26 -14.06 -4.68
CA PRO A 80 -3.96 -13.54 -4.29
C PRO A 80 -2.89 -14.28 -5.10
N PRO A 81 -1.85 -13.60 -5.60
CA PRO A 81 -0.66 -14.32 -6.00
C PRO A 81 -0.21 -15.13 -4.79
N SER A 82 0.05 -16.43 -4.96
CA SER A 82 0.50 -17.34 -3.90
C SER A 82 1.55 -16.69 -2.97
N CYS A 83 2.43 -15.85 -3.54
CA CYS A 83 3.45 -15.11 -2.80
C CYS A 83 2.92 -14.07 -1.79
N TYR A 84 1.73 -13.47 -1.94
CA TYR A 84 1.21 -12.48 -1.00
C TYR A 84 0.76 -13.12 0.32
N LEU A 85 -0.01 -14.20 0.25
CA LEU A 85 -0.47 -14.93 1.43
C LEU A 85 0.72 -15.43 2.24
N MET A 86 1.71 -16.01 1.54
CA MET A 86 2.94 -16.49 2.16
C MET A 86 3.74 -15.33 2.77
N ARG A 87 4.00 -14.26 2.01
CA ARG A 87 4.83 -13.14 2.49
C ARG A 87 4.23 -12.38 3.66
N CYS A 88 2.92 -12.18 3.67
CA CYS A 88 2.27 -11.33 4.67
C CYS A 88 1.73 -12.09 5.88
N TYR A 89 1.32 -13.35 5.69
CA TYR A 89 0.64 -14.13 6.73
C TYR A 89 1.28 -15.50 6.97
N GLY A 90 2.31 -15.89 6.21
CA GLY A 90 2.98 -17.18 6.37
C GLY A 90 2.11 -18.39 5.97
N ILE A 91 1.05 -18.19 5.18
CA ILE A 91 0.15 -19.27 4.77
C ILE A 91 0.13 -19.50 3.26
N THR A 92 -0.13 -20.74 2.89
CA THR A 92 -0.37 -21.17 1.51
C THR A 92 -1.81 -20.89 1.09
N LYS A 93 -2.08 -20.93 -0.22
CA LYS A 93 -3.45 -20.89 -0.76
C LYS A 93 -4.30 -22.03 -0.17
N LYS A 94 -3.76 -23.25 -0.06
CA LYS A 94 -4.44 -24.41 0.51
C LYS A 94 -4.89 -24.20 1.96
N GLN A 95 -4.04 -23.59 2.80
CA GLN A 95 -4.42 -23.23 4.18
C GLN A 95 -5.51 -22.16 4.22
N TYR A 96 -5.44 -21.17 3.32
CA TYR A 96 -6.51 -20.18 3.19
C TYR A 96 -7.85 -20.82 2.78
N ASP A 97 -7.83 -21.71 1.78
CA ASP A 97 -9.01 -22.39 1.27
C ASP A 97 -9.62 -23.32 2.34
N ALA A 98 -8.78 -24.01 3.13
CA ALA A 98 -9.24 -24.81 4.27
C ALA A 98 -9.96 -23.97 5.35
N MET A 99 -9.42 -22.78 5.68
CA MET A 99 -10.12 -21.85 6.59
C MET A 99 -11.43 -21.34 5.98
N LEU A 100 -11.45 -21.09 4.67
CA LEU A 100 -12.64 -20.64 3.97
C LEU A 100 -13.74 -21.70 4.02
N GLU A 101 -13.38 -22.96 3.77
CA GLU A 101 -14.28 -24.12 3.86
C GLU A 101 -14.79 -24.33 5.28
N GLN A 102 -13.90 -24.31 6.29
CA GLN A 102 -14.28 -24.41 7.70
C GLN A 102 -15.27 -23.30 8.12
N GLN A 103 -15.20 -22.14 7.48
CA GLN A 103 -16.11 -21.02 7.71
C GLN A 103 -17.33 -20.99 6.79
N ASN A 104 -17.57 -22.03 5.98
CA ASN A 104 -18.65 -22.11 4.99
C ASN A 104 -18.63 -20.95 3.98
N GLY A 105 -17.45 -20.38 3.70
CA GLY A 105 -17.30 -19.20 2.84
C GLY A 105 -17.82 -17.90 3.46
N LEU A 106 -18.02 -17.83 4.78
CA LEU A 106 -18.61 -16.69 5.48
C LEU A 106 -17.61 -16.00 6.42
N CYS A 107 -17.83 -14.72 6.70
CA CYS A 107 -17.09 -13.98 7.73
C CYS A 107 -17.24 -14.65 9.10
N ALA A 108 -16.12 -14.84 9.83
CA ALA A 108 -16.13 -15.47 11.16
C ALA A 108 -16.93 -14.67 12.21
N ILE A 109 -17.04 -13.35 12.05
CA ILE A 109 -17.78 -12.47 12.96
C ILE A 109 -19.26 -12.37 12.56
N CYS A 110 -19.56 -11.78 11.39
CA CYS A 110 -20.94 -11.44 11.03
C CYS A 110 -21.67 -12.51 10.22
N ARG A 111 -21.00 -13.61 9.87
CA ARG A 111 -21.55 -14.73 9.07
C ARG A 111 -22.13 -14.32 7.71
N LYS A 112 -21.71 -13.18 7.16
CA LYS A 112 -22.08 -12.73 5.81
C LYS A 112 -20.97 -13.05 4.81
N LYS A 113 -21.36 -13.27 3.55
CA LYS A 113 -20.43 -13.35 2.42
C LYS A 113 -19.78 -12.00 2.17
N GLU A 114 -18.54 -12.00 1.71
CA GLU A 114 -17.89 -10.80 1.18
C GLU A 114 -18.40 -10.50 -0.23
N ILE A 115 -18.57 -9.22 -0.57
CA ILE A 115 -19.09 -8.80 -1.87
C ILE A 115 -17.93 -8.23 -2.70
N ASN A 116 -17.72 -8.80 -3.90
CA ASN A 116 -16.69 -8.41 -4.87
C ASN A 116 -15.23 -8.66 -4.46
N ARG A 117 -14.98 -9.29 -3.30
CA ARG A 117 -13.63 -9.57 -2.79
C ARG A 117 -13.62 -10.90 -2.05
N ARG A 118 -12.41 -11.41 -1.79
CA ARG A 118 -12.18 -12.49 -0.84
C ARG A 118 -12.23 -11.98 0.60
N LEU A 119 -12.53 -12.86 1.55
CA LEU A 119 -12.39 -12.54 2.97
C LEU A 119 -10.93 -12.18 3.30
N ALA A 120 -10.75 -11.21 4.18
CA ALA A 120 -9.45 -10.81 4.70
C ALA A 120 -8.95 -11.83 5.72
N VAL A 121 -7.64 -12.10 5.71
CA VAL A 121 -6.98 -12.90 6.76
C VAL A 121 -6.79 -12.00 7.97
N ASP A 122 -7.52 -12.30 9.03
CA ASP A 122 -7.43 -11.61 10.30
C ASP A 122 -6.38 -12.28 11.19
N HIS A 123 -5.55 -11.48 11.83
CA HIS A 123 -4.44 -11.95 12.65
C HIS A 123 -4.19 -10.99 13.81
N ASN A 124 -3.71 -11.54 14.92
CA ASN A 124 -3.26 -10.72 16.04
C ASN A 124 -2.02 -9.92 15.62
N HIS A 125 -2.06 -8.60 15.76
CA HIS A 125 -0.95 -7.74 15.32
C HIS A 125 0.35 -7.92 16.12
N ALA A 126 0.27 -8.39 17.38
CA ALA A 126 1.40 -8.64 18.26
C ALA A 126 2.01 -10.05 18.04
N THR A 127 1.18 -11.09 18.02
CA THR A 127 1.68 -12.49 17.93
C THR A 127 1.78 -13.01 16.49
N LYS A 128 1.18 -12.31 15.53
CA LYS A 128 0.98 -12.77 14.14
C LYS A 128 0.13 -14.03 13.99
N GLN A 129 -0.47 -14.53 15.08
CA GLN A 129 -1.36 -15.68 15.03
C GLN A 129 -2.62 -15.33 14.22
N ILE A 130 -2.93 -16.17 13.23
CA ILE A 130 -4.14 -16.04 12.43
C ILE A 130 -5.35 -16.42 13.28
N ARG A 131 -6.37 -15.56 13.27
CA ARG A 131 -7.64 -15.77 13.98
C ARG A 131 -8.69 -16.39 13.08
N GLY A 132 -8.78 -15.94 11.83
CA GLY A 132 -9.74 -16.46 10.85
C GLY A 132 -9.89 -15.54 9.65
N LEU A 133 -10.96 -15.74 8.87
CA LEU A 133 -11.29 -14.94 7.70
C LEU A 133 -12.48 -14.01 7.97
N LEU A 134 -12.31 -12.72 7.71
CA LEU A 134 -13.31 -11.68 7.98
C LEU A 134 -13.73 -10.95 6.71
N CYS A 135 -14.97 -10.48 6.64
CA CYS A 135 -15.32 -9.50 5.63
C CYS A 135 -14.60 -8.16 5.93
N SER A 136 -14.38 -7.37 4.89
CA SER A 136 -13.69 -6.09 4.91
C SER A 136 -14.29 -5.10 5.90
N LEU A 137 -15.61 -5.13 6.08
CA LEU A 137 -16.31 -4.31 7.07
C LEU A 137 -15.95 -4.73 8.49
N CYS A 138 -16.08 -6.00 8.83
CA CYS A 138 -15.74 -6.52 10.16
C CYS A 138 -14.25 -6.35 10.47
N ASN A 139 -13.38 -6.67 9.51
CA ASN A 139 -11.93 -6.52 9.66
C ASN A 139 -11.54 -5.06 9.92
N THR A 140 -12.15 -4.12 9.17
CA THR A 140 -11.90 -2.68 9.38
C THR A 140 -12.47 -2.21 10.71
N ALA A 141 -13.67 -2.64 11.08
CA ALA A 141 -14.29 -2.28 12.35
C ALA A 141 -13.44 -2.75 13.54
N LEU A 142 -12.91 -3.97 13.50
CA LEU A 142 -12.03 -4.50 14.54
C LEU A 142 -10.76 -3.65 14.69
N GLY A 143 -10.13 -3.31 13.56
CA GLY A 143 -8.97 -2.41 13.54
C GLY A 143 -9.28 -0.97 13.98
N LYS A 144 -10.52 -0.49 13.86
CA LYS A 144 -10.95 0.82 14.39
C LYS A 144 -11.04 0.86 15.90
N PHE A 145 -11.13 -0.30 16.54
CA PHE A 145 -11.04 -0.45 17.98
C PHE A 145 -9.63 -0.93 18.41
N ASP A 146 -8.63 -0.86 17.52
CA ASP A 146 -7.26 -1.34 17.75
C ASP A 146 -7.20 -2.78 18.27
N ASP A 147 -8.13 -3.63 17.81
CA ASP A 147 -8.31 -5.01 18.29
C ASP A 147 -8.51 -5.12 19.82
N SER A 148 -8.90 -4.02 20.49
CA SER A 148 -8.97 -3.91 21.93
C SER A 148 -10.32 -4.40 22.46
N VAL A 149 -10.27 -5.48 23.25
CA VAL A 149 -11.43 -6.01 23.99
C VAL A 149 -12.03 -4.91 24.87
N ASN A 150 -11.20 -4.14 25.57
CA ASN A 150 -11.67 -3.06 26.45
C ASN A 150 -12.47 -1.99 25.67
N MET A 151 -12.03 -1.63 24.47
CA MET A 151 -12.75 -0.63 23.65
C MET A 151 -14.07 -1.18 23.13
N LEU A 152 -14.09 -2.44 22.69
CA LEU A 152 -15.30 -3.12 22.24
C LEU A 152 -16.32 -3.26 23.39
N THR A 153 -15.88 -3.61 24.60
CA THR A 153 -16.75 -3.67 25.78
C THR A 153 -17.37 -2.31 26.10
N ARG A 154 -16.60 -1.23 26.01
CA ARG A 154 -17.14 0.13 26.17
C ARG A 154 -18.18 0.47 25.10
N ALA A 155 -17.94 0.10 23.85
CA ALA A 155 -18.91 0.28 22.77
C ALA A 155 -20.22 -0.49 23.03
N ILE A 156 -20.14 -1.74 23.50
CA ILE A 156 -21.31 -2.53 23.90
C ILE A 156 -22.08 -1.86 25.04
N ASN A 157 -21.37 -1.43 26.09
CA ASN A 157 -21.99 -0.77 27.25
C ASN A 157 -22.65 0.56 26.86
N TYR A 158 -22.04 1.30 25.95
CA TYR A 158 -22.62 2.52 25.38
C TYR A 158 -23.94 2.20 24.68
N LEU A 159 -23.99 1.20 23.80
CA LEU A 159 -25.22 0.78 23.12
C LEU A 159 -26.30 0.36 24.12
N LYS A 160 -25.96 -0.52 25.07
CA LYS A 160 -26.89 -0.99 26.12
C LYS A 160 -27.48 0.15 26.97
N LYS A 161 -26.73 1.23 27.18
CA LYS A 161 -27.22 2.40 27.94
C LYS A 161 -28.37 3.13 27.22
N TYR A 162 -28.39 3.08 25.89
CA TYR A 162 -29.35 3.83 25.07
C TYR A 162 -30.36 2.94 24.34
N ASP A 163 -30.08 1.65 24.16
CA ASP A 163 -31.07 0.63 23.78
C ASP A 163 -31.94 0.32 25.00
N LYS A 164 -33.00 1.11 25.18
CA LYS A 164 -34.13 0.68 25.99
C LYS A 164 -34.92 -0.32 25.16
N ASN A 165 -34.78 -1.61 25.46
CA ASN A 165 -35.77 -2.61 25.04
C ASN A 165 -37.17 -2.18 25.50
#